data_AF-C9LWS9-F1
#
_entry.id   AF-C9LWS9-F1
#
_cell.length_a   1.000
_cell.length_b   1.000
_cell.length_c   1.000
_cell.angle_alpha   90.00
_cell.angle_beta   90.00
_cell.angle_gamma   90.00
#
_symmetry.space_group_name_H-M   'P 1'
#
loop_
_entity.id
_entity.type
_entity.pdbx_description
1 polymer ?
#
loop_
_entity_poly.entity_id
_entity_poly.type
_entity_poly.pdbx_seq_one_letter_code
_entity_poly.pdbx_strand_id
1 'polypeptide(L)'
;MDRENRISTKPADRGMLKELCRYLDRFWRPEGEAPDEAQHIPDMLYDVEPCEEERRRYALYGKPPKKDRLTPAVGAGLGLFLSSLKSRLNKAEETCSERLLRLIRERGRDEVEVYQKAGIDRKLFSKMRRKDYRPKAKTLYAFIIVLQLTLDDAVDLLASAGYAFSSASRLDLAVKFCVEKGIGDLDEVNNALYELGMETLP
;
A
#
# COMPACT_ATOMS: atom_id res chain seq x y z
N MET A 1 -6.33 12.75 -24.96
CA MET A 1 -4.98 12.42 -25.48
C MET A 1 -4.49 11.27 -24.64
N ASP A 2 -5.05 10.12 -24.96
CA ASP A 2 -4.82 8.85 -24.29
C ASP A 2 -3.41 8.41 -24.67
N ARG A 3 -2.50 8.54 -23.69
CA ARG A 3 -1.16 7.96 -23.78
C ARG A 3 -1.29 6.47 -23.47
N GLU A 4 -2.00 5.75 -24.31
CA GLU A 4 -2.00 4.29 -24.24
C GLU A 4 -0.59 3.83 -24.62
N ASN A 5 0.16 3.43 -23.60
CA ASN A 5 1.21 2.42 -23.67
C ASN A 5 2.16 2.59 -24.87
N ARG A 6 3.17 3.45 -24.70
CA ARG A 6 4.44 3.34 -25.46
C ARG A 6 5.14 2.05 -25.04
N ILE A 7 4.63 0.91 -25.49
CA ILE A 7 5.34 -0.35 -25.37
C ILE A 7 6.37 -0.32 -26.48
N SER A 8 7.64 -0.37 -26.10
CA SER A 8 8.74 -0.42 -27.05
C SER A 8 8.55 -1.66 -27.92
N THR A 9 8.73 -1.54 -29.24
CA THR A 9 8.64 -2.69 -30.16
C THR A 9 9.78 -3.69 -29.99
N LYS A 10 10.65 -3.48 -29.00
CA LYS A 10 11.71 -4.40 -28.63
C LYS A 10 11.15 -5.47 -27.68
N PRO A 11 11.33 -6.76 -27.99
CA PRO A 11 10.95 -7.83 -27.07
C PRO A 11 11.72 -7.67 -25.76
N ALA A 12 11.09 -8.00 -24.64
CA ALA A 12 11.74 -8.00 -23.34
C ALA A 12 12.87 -9.04 -23.32
N ASP A 13 13.87 -8.82 -22.47
CA ASP A 13 14.98 -9.75 -22.34
C ASP A 13 14.46 -11.13 -21.89
N ARG A 14 14.74 -12.15 -22.71
CA ARG A 14 14.24 -13.52 -22.47
C ARG A 14 14.77 -14.11 -21.17
N GLY A 15 15.95 -13.68 -20.70
CA GLY A 15 16.50 -14.05 -19.41
C GLY A 15 15.72 -13.42 -18.27
N MET A 16 15.48 -12.11 -18.33
CA MET A 16 14.67 -11.37 -17.36
C MET A 16 13.27 -11.99 -17.22
N LEU A 17 12.59 -12.25 -18.35
CA LEU A 17 11.26 -12.87 -18.35
C LEU A 17 11.26 -14.23 -17.63
N LYS A 18 12.24 -15.08 -17.93
CA LYS A 18 12.34 -16.40 -17.31
C LYS A 18 12.58 -16.31 -15.81
N GLU A 19 13.44 -15.39 -15.38
CA GLU A 19 13.69 -15.12 -13.96
C GLU A 19 12.45 -14.57 -13.26
N LEU A 20 11.73 -13.65 -13.89
CA LEU A 20 10.49 -13.09 -13.37
C LEU A 20 9.39 -14.15 -13.27
N CYS A 21 9.19 -15.00 -14.28
CA CYS A 21 8.27 -16.13 -14.20
C CYS A 21 8.61 -17.03 -13.01
N ARG A 22 9.89 -17.43 -12.88
CA ARG A 22 10.33 -18.27 -11.77
C ARG A 22 10.13 -17.60 -10.41
N TYR A 23 10.31 -16.29 -10.33
CA TYR A 23 10.06 -15.51 -9.13
C TYR A 23 8.57 -15.50 -8.79
N LEU A 24 7.71 -15.23 -9.77
CA LEU A 24 6.27 -15.26 -9.60
C LEU A 24 5.79 -16.65 -9.18
N ASP A 25 6.22 -17.73 -9.84
CA ASP A 25 5.84 -19.10 -9.49
C ASP A 25 6.20 -19.47 -8.03
N ARG A 26 7.26 -18.86 -7.48
CA ARG A 26 7.70 -19.10 -6.10
C ARG A 26 6.84 -18.36 -5.07
N PHE A 27 6.45 -17.11 -5.37
CA PHE A 27 5.84 -16.20 -4.40
C PHE A 27 4.35 -15.99 -4.62
N TRP A 28 3.85 -16.24 -5.82
CA TRP A 28 2.44 -16.18 -6.18
C TRP A 28 1.80 -17.53 -5.89
N ARG A 29 0.97 -17.59 -4.85
CA ARG A 29 0.07 -18.74 -4.63
C ARG A 29 -1.30 -18.36 -5.20
N PRO A 30 -1.81 -19.02 -6.24
CA PRO A 30 -3.17 -18.76 -6.70
C PRO A 30 -4.14 -19.08 -5.55
N GLU A 31 -5.05 -18.14 -5.24
CA GLU A 31 -6.20 -18.48 -4.41
C GLU A 31 -7.01 -19.56 -5.15
N GLY A 32 -6.95 -20.81 -4.69
CA GLY A 32 -7.71 -21.89 -5.33
C GLY A 32 -7.26 -23.32 -5.03
N GLU A 33 -6.02 -23.55 -4.58
CA GLU A 33 -5.65 -24.88 -4.10
C GLU A 33 -5.91 -24.93 -2.60
N ALA A 34 -7.17 -25.19 -2.25
CA ALA A 34 -7.49 -25.66 -0.91
C ALA A 34 -6.58 -26.87 -0.63
N PRO A 35 -5.80 -26.87 0.47
CA PRO A 35 -5.30 -28.13 0.99
C PRO A 35 -6.53 -29.00 1.20
N ASP A 36 -6.60 -30.15 0.54
CA ASP A 36 -7.58 -31.20 0.82
C ASP A 36 -7.25 -31.86 2.17
N GLU A 37 -7.05 -31.03 3.19
CA GLU A 37 -6.85 -31.38 4.58
C GLU A 37 -7.38 -30.20 5.38
N ALA A 38 -8.69 -30.25 5.63
CA ALA A 38 -9.29 -29.57 6.75
C ALA A 38 -8.44 -29.93 7.99
N GLN A 39 -7.59 -29.01 8.43
CA GLN A 39 -7.04 -29.08 9.77
C GLN A 39 -8.22 -28.93 10.70
N HIS A 40 -8.67 -30.10 11.15
CA HIS A 40 -9.51 -30.35 12.29
C HIS A 40 -9.24 -29.29 13.37
N ILE A 41 -10.10 -28.29 13.43
CA ILE A 41 -10.22 -27.43 14.60
C ILE A 41 -10.80 -28.38 15.66
N PRO A 42 -10.10 -28.67 16.77
CA PRO A 42 -10.74 -29.35 17.89
C PRO A 42 -11.93 -28.51 18.32
N ASP A 43 -13.09 -29.15 18.30
CA ASP A 43 -14.42 -28.61 18.59
C ASP A 43 -14.45 -27.99 20.00
N MET A 44 -14.07 -26.72 20.12
CA MET A 44 -14.37 -25.91 21.29
C MET A 44 -15.80 -25.43 21.12
N LEU A 45 -16.72 -26.27 21.57
CA LEU A 45 -18.14 -26.02 21.73
C LEU A 45 -18.33 -24.73 22.55
N TYR A 46 -18.44 -23.58 21.88
CA TYR A 46 -19.01 -22.38 22.48
C TYR A 46 -20.53 -22.57 22.45
N ASP A 47 -21.12 -22.87 23.60
CA ASP A 47 -22.56 -22.76 23.80
C ASP A 47 -22.97 -21.29 23.60
N VAL A 48 -23.38 -20.96 22.38
CA VAL A 48 -24.09 -19.72 22.07
C VAL A 48 -25.56 -19.97 22.38
N GLU A 49 -25.95 -19.69 23.62
CA GLU A 49 -27.36 -19.52 23.96
C GLU A 49 -27.93 -18.31 23.18
N PRO A 50 -29.09 -18.43 22.51
CA PRO A 50 -29.61 -17.37 21.65
C PRO A 50 -30.07 -16.17 22.50
N CYS A 51 -29.52 -14.99 22.24
CA CYS A 51 -30.06 -13.74 22.77
C CYS A 51 -31.29 -13.30 21.96
N GLU A 52 -32.37 -14.08 22.01
CA GLU A 52 -33.70 -13.63 21.59
C GLU A 52 -34.52 -13.16 22.80
N GLU A 53 -34.14 -12.06 23.49
CA GLU A 53 -35.12 -11.38 24.35
C GLU A 53 -34.79 -9.91 24.69
N GLU A 54 -34.39 -9.10 23.71
CA GLU A 54 -34.17 -7.66 23.90
C GLU A 54 -35.47 -6.82 23.95
N ARG A 55 -36.66 -7.43 24.15
CA ARG A 55 -37.96 -6.71 24.07
C ARG A 55 -38.91 -6.84 25.26
N ARG A 56 -38.50 -7.39 26.41
CA ARG A 56 -39.44 -7.56 27.56
C ARG A 56 -39.07 -6.93 28.90
N ARG A 57 -37.96 -6.20 29.01
CA ARG A 57 -37.61 -5.54 30.30
C ARG A 57 -37.82 -4.03 30.35
N TYR A 58 -38.21 -3.38 29.24
CA TYR A 58 -38.40 -1.93 29.17
C TYR A 58 -39.86 -1.46 29.25
N ALA A 59 -40.71 -2.17 29.98
CA ALA A 59 -42.03 -1.66 30.33
C ALA A 59 -42.44 -2.18 31.71
N LEU A 60 -42.38 -1.31 32.73
CA LEU A 60 -43.24 -1.22 33.92
C LEU A 60 -42.46 -0.77 35.18
N TYR A 61 -42.87 0.41 35.70
CA TYR A 61 -42.45 1.11 36.93
C TYR A 61 -41.04 1.76 36.89
N GLY A 62 -40.82 3.06 37.11
CA GLY A 62 -41.61 4.20 37.57
C GLY A 62 -40.73 5.46 37.54
N LYS A 63 -41.30 6.63 37.90
CA LYS A 63 -40.69 7.98 37.88
C LYS A 63 -39.23 8.08 38.41
N PRO A 64 -38.42 9.05 37.95
CA PRO A 64 -36.99 9.09 38.22
C PRO A 64 -36.70 9.59 39.65
N PRO A 65 -35.75 8.98 40.38
CA PRO A 65 -35.17 9.60 41.55
C PRO A 65 -34.07 10.59 41.12
N LYS A 66 -34.25 11.87 41.43
CA LYS A 66 -33.14 12.83 41.51
C LYS A 66 -32.23 12.39 42.65
N LYS A 67 -30.96 12.09 42.39
CA LYS A 67 -29.91 12.21 43.41
C LYS A 67 -28.51 12.28 42.82
N ASP A 68 -27.86 13.37 43.19
CA ASP A 68 -26.48 13.71 42.96
C ASP A 68 -25.52 12.55 43.25
N ARG A 69 -24.82 12.08 42.22
CA ARG A 69 -23.58 11.32 42.38
C ARG A 69 -22.58 11.78 41.34
N LEU A 70 -21.58 12.50 41.83
CA LEU A 70 -20.33 12.82 41.16
C LEU A 70 -19.80 11.59 40.41
N THR A 71 -19.67 11.69 39.10
CA THR A 71 -18.91 10.73 38.30
C THR A 71 -17.43 10.82 38.67
N PRO A 72 -16.74 9.70 38.96
CA PRO A 72 -15.29 9.72 39.03
C PRO A 72 -14.76 10.05 37.64
N ALA A 73 -13.86 11.01 37.57
CA ALA A 73 -13.28 11.51 36.33
C ALA A 73 -12.49 10.42 35.57
N VAL A 74 -13.16 9.68 34.68
CA VAL A 74 -12.51 8.84 33.64
C VAL A 74 -12.10 9.71 32.42
N GLY A 75 -11.92 11.03 32.62
CA GLY A 75 -11.47 11.96 31.58
C GLY A 75 -9.95 12.09 31.47
N ALA A 76 -9.21 11.81 32.54
CA ALA A 76 -7.77 12.09 32.61
C ALA A 76 -6.91 11.07 31.85
N GLY A 77 -7.29 9.79 31.84
CA GLY A 77 -6.54 8.73 31.15
C GLY A 77 -6.59 8.85 29.63
N LEU A 78 -7.76 9.22 29.08
CA LEU A 78 -7.92 9.48 27.65
C LEU A 78 -7.15 10.73 27.21
N GLY A 79 -7.09 11.79 28.02
CA GLY A 79 -6.33 13.00 27.68
C GLY A 79 -4.83 12.75 27.55
N LEU A 80 -4.25 11.94 28.45
CA LEU A 80 -2.83 11.55 28.39
C LEU A 80 -2.54 10.60 27.21
N PHE A 81 -3.44 9.66 26.94
CA PHE A 81 -3.32 8.76 25.79
C PHE A 81 -3.45 9.51 24.45
N LEU A 82 -4.44 10.40 24.32
CA LEU A 82 -4.64 11.23 23.14
C LEU A 82 -3.50 12.22 22.92
N SER A 83 -2.95 12.81 23.99
CA SER A 83 -1.77 13.69 23.88
C SER A 83 -0.50 12.92 23.53
N SER A 84 -0.34 11.68 24.01
CA SER A 84 0.75 10.79 23.59
C SER A 84 0.60 10.29 22.15
N LEU A 85 -0.61 9.98 21.69
CA LEU A 85 -0.86 9.65 20.29
C LEU A 85 -0.64 10.87 19.39
N LYS A 86 -1.14 12.04 19.82
CA LYS A 86 -0.95 13.30 19.11
C LYS A 86 0.52 13.70 19.07
N SER A 87 1.31 13.46 20.11
CA SER A 87 2.76 13.73 20.06
C SER A 87 3.50 12.76 19.14
N ARG A 88 3.07 11.49 19.07
CA ARG A 88 3.58 10.50 18.11
C ARG A 88 3.19 10.81 16.67
N LEU A 89 1.96 11.29 16.43
CA LEU A 89 1.49 11.77 15.12
C LEU A 89 2.14 13.11 14.73
N ASN A 90 2.45 13.97 15.72
CA ASN A 90 3.06 15.28 15.50
C ASN A 90 4.57 15.20 15.22
N LYS A 91 5.20 14.04 15.39
CA LYS A 91 6.45 13.74 14.67
C LYS A 91 6.04 13.56 13.22
N ALA A 92 5.95 14.67 12.49
CA ALA A 92 5.51 14.68 11.11
C ALA A 92 6.43 13.77 10.30
N GLU A 93 5.98 12.55 10.06
CA GLU A 93 6.54 11.72 9.01
C GLU A 93 6.42 12.52 7.71
N GLU A 94 7.52 12.58 6.95
CA GLU A 94 7.55 13.29 5.68
C GLU A 94 6.36 12.87 4.81
N THR A 95 5.69 13.85 4.20
CA THR A 95 4.65 13.52 3.22
C THR A 95 5.26 12.77 2.03
N CYS A 96 4.47 11.96 1.32
CA CYS A 96 4.94 11.25 0.12
C CYS A 96 5.64 12.18 -0.88
N SER A 97 5.09 13.37 -1.10
CA SER A 97 5.67 14.38 -1.98
C SER A 97 7.04 14.86 -1.50
N GLU A 98 7.19 15.15 -0.21
CA GLU A 98 8.46 15.56 0.38
C GLU A 98 9.49 14.44 0.30
N ARG A 99 9.08 13.20 0.63
CA ARG A 99 9.95 12.03 0.57
C ARG A 99 10.44 11.75 -0.84
N LEU A 100 9.54 11.76 -1.83
CA LEU A 100 9.91 11.56 -3.23
C LEU A 100 10.91 12.61 -3.71
N LEU A 101 10.66 13.89 -3.43
CA LEU A 101 11.55 14.98 -3.82
C LEU A 101 12.90 14.90 -3.11
N ARG A 102 12.93 14.46 -1.85
CA ARG A 102 14.17 14.18 -1.12
C ARG A 102 14.97 13.06 -1.79
N LEU A 103 14.33 11.93 -2.09
CA LEU A 103 14.97 10.78 -2.75
C LEU A 103 15.56 11.14 -4.12
N ILE A 104 14.88 11.99 -4.90
CA ILE A 104 15.39 12.49 -6.18
C ILE A 104 16.69 13.30 -5.97
N ARG A 105 16.70 14.20 -4.97
CA ARG A 105 17.86 15.04 -4.64
C ARG A 105 19.04 14.25 -4.10
N GLU A 106 18.78 13.32 -3.18
CA GLU A 106 19.81 12.45 -2.59
C GLU A 106 20.52 11.60 -3.64
N ARG A 107 19.79 11.20 -4.69
CA ARG A 107 20.34 10.46 -5.83
C ARG A 107 20.98 11.35 -6.89
N GLY A 108 21.01 12.67 -6.68
CA GLY A 108 21.64 13.63 -7.58
C GLY A 108 20.99 13.71 -8.96
N ARG A 109 19.72 13.35 -9.10
CA ARG A 109 19.01 13.33 -10.39
C ARG A 109 18.17 14.59 -10.58
N ASP A 110 18.06 15.03 -11.83
CA ASP A 110 17.19 16.15 -12.15
C ASP A 110 15.72 15.70 -12.18
N GLU A 111 14.85 16.49 -11.57
CA GLU A 111 13.42 16.17 -11.49
C GLU A 111 12.78 16.02 -12.88
N VAL A 112 13.24 16.80 -13.87
CA VAL A 112 12.74 16.76 -15.25
C VAL A 112 13.08 15.43 -15.91
N GLU A 113 14.30 14.97 -15.74
CA GLU A 113 14.73 13.67 -16.23
C GLU A 113 13.92 12.55 -15.58
N VAL A 114 13.74 12.59 -14.26
CA VAL A 114 13.07 11.54 -13.51
C VAL A 114 11.60 11.42 -13.91
N TYR A 115 10.82 12.52 -13.96
CA TYR A 115 9.41 12.41 -14.31
C TYR A 115 9.21 11.98 -15.77
N GLN A 116 10.12 12.38 -16.68
CA GLN A 116 10.05 11.96 -18.08
C GLN A 116 10.33 10.46 -18.23
N LYS A 117 11.38 9.96 -17.57
CA LYS A 117 11.69 8.52 -17.53
C LYS A 117 10.60 7.71 -16.85
N ALA A 118 9.85 8.30 -15.93
CA ALA A 118 8.73 7.65 -15.26
C ALA A 118 7.41 7.68 -16.06
N GLY A 119 7.42 8.17 -17.31
CA GLY A 119 6.21 8.29 -18.14
C GLY A 119 5.24 9.41 -17.70
N ILE A 120 5.60 10.18 -16.67
CA ILE A 120 4.70 11.12 -16.00
C ILE A 120 4.63 12.46 -16.73
N ASP A 121 3.42 12.96 -16.97
CA ASP A 121 3.25 14.30 -17.55
C ASP A 121 3.69 15.39 -16.57
N ARG A 122 4.30 16.47 -17.09
CA ARG A 122 4.76 17.62 -16.29
C ARG A 122 3.64 18.19 -15.42
N LYS A 123 2.40 18.22 -15.95
CA LYS A 123 1.21 18.68 -15.20
C LYS A 123 0.88 17.78 -14.02
N LEU A 124 1.02 16.46 -14.17
CA LEU A 124 0.80 15.50 -13.09
C LEU A 124 1.91 15.63 -12.04
N PHE A 125 3.16 15.74 -12.47
CA PHE A 125 4.28 15.97 -11.56
C PHE A 125 4.14 17.28 -10.78
N SER A 126 3.67 18.36 -11.41
CA SER A 126 3.35 19.61 -10.71
C SER A 126 2.29 19.43 -9.62
N LYS A 127 1.29 18.57 -9.81
CA LYS A 127 0.32 18.22 -8.75
C LYS A 127 0.99 17.42 -7.64
N MET A 128 1.89 16.50 -7.97
CA MET A 128 2.63 15.69 -7.00
C MET A 128 3.50 16.52 -6.06
N ARG A 129 3.98 17.71 -6.47
CA ARG A 129 4.74 18.61 -5.58
C ARG A 129 3.90 19.15 -4.40
N ARG A 130 2.57 19.12 -4.48
CA ARG A 130 1.73 19.60 -3.38
C ARG A 130 1.67 18.54 -2.28
N LYS A 131 1.78 18.96 -1.02
CA LYS A 131 1.80 18.07 0.16
C LYS A 131 0.50 17.28 0.37
N ASP A 132 -0.61 17.80 -0.14
CA ASP A 132 -1.94 17.21 -0.03
C ASP A 132 -2.27 16.24 -1.18
N TYR A 133 -1.42 16.18 -2.21
CA TYR A 133 -1.64 15.30 -3.34
C TYR A 133 -1.17 13.88 -3.04
N ARG A 134 -2.03 12.89 -3.31
CA ARG A 134 -1.68 11.47 -3.21
C ARG A 134 -1.56 10.86 -4.60
N PRO A 135 -0.34 10.54 -5.08
CA PRO A 135 -0.17 9.83 -6.35
C PRO A 135 -0.72 8.40 -6.23
N LYS A 136 -1.09 7.80 -7.37
CA LYS A 136 -1.53 6.39 -7.40
C LYS A 136 -0.33 5.48 -7.16
N ALA A 137 -0.57 4.28 -6.62
CA ALA A 137 0.45 3.26 -6.40
C ALA A 137 1.32 2.99 -7.64
N LYS A 138 0.71 2.86 -8.83
CA LYS A 138 1.46 2.65 -10.09
C LYS A 138 2.42 3.79 -10.44
N THR A 139 2.02 5.02 -10.17
CA THR A 139 2.89 6.18 -10.38
C THR A 139 4.10 6.09 -9.46
N LEU A 140 3.90 5.67 -8.21
CA LEU A 140 5.01 5.44 -7.28
C LEU A 140 5.90 4.27 -7.71
N TYR A 141 5.33 3.18 -8.23
CA TYR A 141 6.12 2.08 -8.80
C TYR A 141 7.01 2.54 -9.94
N ALA A 142 6.52 3.40 -10.85
CA ALA A 142 7.36 3.98 -11.89
C ALA A 142 8.55 4.77 -11.31
N PHE A 143 8.32 5.60 -10.28
CA PHE A 143 9.42 6.31 -9.60
C PHE A 143 10.38 5.36 -8.87
N ILE A 144 9.87 4.31 -8.22
CA ILE A 144 10.68 3.30 -7.54
C ILE A 144 11.67 2.65 -8.52
N ILE A 145 11.17 2.23 -9.69
CA ILE A 145 11.98 1.63 -10.75
C ILE A 145 12.98 2.64 -11.30
N VAL A 146 12.51 3.81 -11.77
CA VAL A 146 13.38 4.81 -12.40
C VAL A 146 14.47 5.28 -11.47
N LEU A 147 14.15 5.52 -10.20
CA LEU A 147 15.13 5.93 -9.21
C LEU A 147 16.02 4.79 -8.74
N GLN A 148 15.70 3.53 -9.04
CA GLN A 148 16.36 2.31 -8.54
C GLN A 148 16.38 2.27 -7.01
N LEU A 149 15.21 2.53 -6.41
CA LEU A 149 15.09 2.55 -4.95
C LEU A 149 15.47 1.19 -4.35
N THR A 150 16.03 1.21 -3.13
CA THR A 150 16.16 -0.03 -2.37
C THR A 150 14.78 -0.53 -1.95
N LEU A 151 14.65 -1.81 -1.58
CA LEU A 151 13.36 -2.33 -1.12
C LEU A 151 12.85 -1.56 0.10
N ASP A 152 13.74 -1.21 1.03
CA ASP A 152 13.41 -0.43 2.23
C ASP A 152 12.92 0.99 1.86
N ASP A 153 13.64 1.71 0.98
CA ASP A 153 13.21 3.02 0.50
C ASP A 153 11.86 2.96 -0.23
N ALA A 154 11.63 1.90 -1.01
CA ALA A 154 10.40 1.69 -1.76
C ALA A 154 9.21 1.43 -0.83
N VAL A 155 9.39 0.59 0.19
CA VAL A 155 8.38 0.33 1.23
C VAL A 155 8.03 1.61 1.96
N ASP A 156 9.04 2.37 2.38
CA ASP A 156 8.86 3.65 3.07
C ASP A 156 8.14 4.69 2.20
N LEU A 157 8.49 4.77 0.91
CA LEU A 157 7.84 5.68 -0.04
C LEU A 157 6.37 5.31 -0.24
N LEU A 158 6.05 4.03 -0.40
CA LEU A 158 4.67 3.55 -0.52
C LEU A 158 3.88 3.81 0.76
N ALA A 159 4.48 3.52 1.92
CA ALA A 159 3.86 3.72 3.23
C ALA A 159 3.48 5.20 3.44
N SER A 160 4.36 6.14 3.04
CA SER A 160 4.09 7.58 3.13
C SER A 160 2.88 8.05 2.28
N ALA A 161 2.46 7.24 1.29
CA ALA A 161 1.25 7.46 0.49
C ALA A 161 0.06 6.59 0.92
N GLY A 162 0.23 5.71 1.90
CA GLY A 162 -0.79 4.78 2.37
C GLY A 162 -0.88 3.48 1.56
N TYR A 163 0.19 3.08 0.88
CA TYR A 163 0.28 1.83 0.12
C TYR A 163 1.28 0.86 0.76
N ALA A 164 1.17 -0.41 0.41
CA ALA A 164 2.13 -1.46 0.77
C ALA A 164 2.18 -2.48 -0.38
N PHE A 165 3.30 -3.20 -0.49
CA PHE A 165 3.38 -4.33 -1.42
C PHE A 165 2.50 -5.48 -0.94
N SER A 166 1.59 -5.93 -1.81
CA SER A 166 0.76 -7.09 -1.60
C SER A 166 1.41 -8.34 -2.20
N SER A 167 1.51 -9.41 -1.41
CA SER A 167 1.94 -10.72 -1.93
C SER A 167 0.87 -11.36 -2.83
N ALA A 168 -0.37 -10.88 -2.73
CA ALA A 168 -1.50 -11.28 -3.56
C ALA A 168 -1.70 -10.33 -4.77
N SER A 169 -0.74 -9.45 -5.08
CA SER A 169 -0.70 -8.74 -6.37
C SER A 169 0.49 -9.21 -7.21
N ARG A 170 0.22 -9.79 -8.41
CA ARG A 170 1.29 -10.20 -9.34
C ARG A 170 2.15 -9.00 -9.72
N LEU A 171 1.52 -7.83 -9.89
CA LEU A 171 2.20 -6.59 -10.24
C LEU A 171 3.15 -6.15 -9.13
N ASP A 172 2.72 -6.23 -7.87
CA ASP A 172 3.55 -5.85 -6.73
C ASP A 172 4.76 -6.78 -6.59
N LEU A 173 4.56 -8.09 -6.80
CA LEU A 173 5.66 -9.06 -6.84
C LEU A 173 6.64 -8.78 -7.99
N ALA A 174 6.12 -8.41 -9.17
CA ALA A 174 6.96 -8.07 -10.31
C ALA A 174 7.78 -6.80 -10.07
N VAL A 175 7.17 -5.75 -9.49
CA VAL A 175 7.89 -4.53 -9.09
C VAL A 175 8.95 -4.85 -8.04
N LYS A 176 8.61 -5.66 -7.03
CA LYS A 176 9.57 -6.11 -6.00
C LYS A 176 10.75 -6.86 -6.62
N PHE A 177 10.50 -7.77 -7.56
CA PHE A 177 11.57 -8.45 -8.32
C PHE A 177 12.48 -7.45 -9.04
N CYS A 178 11.90 -6.47 -9.73
CA CYS A 178 12.68 -5.47 -10.47
C CYS A 178 13.56 -4.64 -9.52
N VAL A 179 13.03 -4.26 -8.35
CA VAL A 179 13.78 -3.57 -7.29
C VAL A 179 14.93 -4.43 -6.76
N GLU A 180 14.68 -5.70 -6.44
CA GLU A 180 15.70 -6.63 -5.94
C GLU A 180 16.81 -6.91 -6.97
N LYS A 181 16.48 -6.88 -8.26
CA LYS A 181 17.43 -7.04 -9.36
C LYS A 181 18.12 -5.73 -9.79
N GLY A 182 17.69 -4.59 -9.26
CA GLY A 182 18.22 -3.27 -9.64
C GLY A 182 17.86 -2.85 -11.06
N ILE A 183 16.75 -3.34 -11.60
CA ILE A 183 16.28 -3.00 -12.94
C ILE A 183 15.67 -1.60 -12.88
N GLY A 184 16.30 -0.65 -13.57
CA GLY A 184 15.94 0.76 -13.52
C GLY A 184 15.38 1.36 -14.82
N ASP A 185 15.23 0.54 -15.86
CA ASP A 185 14.62 0.95 -17.12
C ASP A 185 13.13 0.63 -17.09
N LEU A 186 12.29 1.67 -17.11
CA LEU A 186 10.84 1.51 -17.05
C LEU A 186 10.29 0.86 -18.33
N ASP A 187 10.90 1.13 -19.49
CA ASP A 187 10.46 0.55 -20.76
C ASP A 187 10.71 -0.96 -20.77
N GLU A 188 11.86 -1.39 -20.26
CA GLU A 188 12.20 -2.82 -20.11
C GLU A 188 11.21 -3.54 -19.18
N VAL A 189 10.90 -2.93 -18.03
CA VAL A 189 9.90 -3.45 -17.08
C VAL A 189 8.52 -3.54 -17.74
N ASN A 190 8.09 -2.49 -18.45
CA ASN A 190 6.80 -2.47 -19.12
C ASN A 190 6.68 -3.52 -20.23
N ASN A 191 7.75 -3.75 -21.01
CA ASN A 191 7.76 -4.81 -22.01
C ASN A 191 7.62 -6.18 -21.33
N ALA A 192 8.33 -6.43 -20.24
CA ALA A 192 8.23 -7.68 -19.50
C ALA A 192 6.84 -7.91 -18.91
N LEU A 193 6.24 -6.87 -18.31
CA LEU A 193 4.87 -6.91 -17.80
C LEU A 193 3.86 -7.20 -18.91
N TYR A 194 4.02 -6.55 -20.07
CA TYR A 194 3.16 -6.75 -21.22
C TYR A 194 3.22 -8.18 -21.76
N GLU A 195 4.41 -8.75 -21.91
CA GLU A 195 4.58 -10.13 -22.37
C GLU A 195 3.95 -11.17 -21.42
N LEU A 196 3.88 -10.86 -20.12
CA LEU A 196 3.21 -11.69 -19.12
C LEU A 196 1.69 -11.47 -19.04
N GLY A 197 1.14 -10.61 -19.90
CA GLY A 197 -0.28 -10.24 -19.89
C GLY A 197 -0.68 -9.46 -18.63
N MET A 198 0.27 -8.79 -18.00
CA MET A 198 0.07 -8.01 -16.78
C MET A 198 -0.17 -6.54 -17.10
N GLU A 199 -0.66 -5.81 -16.10
CA GLU A 199 -0.88 -4.38 -16.23
C GLU A 199 0.44 -3.61 -16.20
N THR A 200 0.61 -2.68 -17.15
CA THR A 200 1.83 -1.87 -17.30
C THR A 200 1.81 -0.64 -16.38
N LEU A 201 3.01 -0.10 -16.15
CA LEU A 201 3.25 1.17 -15.48
C LEU A 201 3.07 2.35 -16.46
N PRO A 202 2.76 3.56 -15.93
CA PRO A 202 2.44 4.75 -16.74
C PRO A 202 3.57 5.24 -17.65
#